data_AF-A0A924WYG8-F1
#
_entry.id   AF-A0A924WYG8-F1
#
_cell.length_a   1.000
_cell.length_b   1.000
_cell.length_c   1.000
_cell.angle_alpha   90.00
_cell.angle_beta   90.00
_cell.angle_gamma   90.00
#
_symmetry.space_group_name_H-M   'P 1'
#
loop_
_entity.id
_entity.type
_entity.pdbx_description
1 polymer ?
#
loop_
_entity_poly.entity_id
_entity_poly.type
_entity_poly.pdbx_seq_one_letter_code
_entity_poly.pdbx_strand_id
1 'polypeptide(L)'
;FTSILNYVKTGIPLLGFGGTGVGIASTEVQNQTPAGTMLGVIDGATTGGQVTSLSGYTIPNPLTSVLVKYTWRGDTNLSGNVNGSDYALADTGFSGGGAGWYYGDVNYDGTINGSDYALIDTGFSSQNTIL
;
A
#
# COMPACT_ATOMS: atom_id res chain seq x y z
N PHE A 1 8.54 -8.24 -9.10
CA PHE A 1 7.60 -7.98 -8.01
C PHE A 1 8.03 -8.60 -6.67
N THR A 2 8.10 -9.92 -6.54
CA THR A 2 8.35 -10.62 -5.25
C THR A 2 9.58 -10.11 -4.47
N SER A 3 10.71 -9.88 -5.14
CA SER A 3 11.91 -9.35 -4.47
C SER A 3 11.69 -7.93 -3.91
N ILE A 4 11.01 -7.06 -4.67
CA ILE A 4 10.71 -5.68 -4.26
C ILE A 4 9.75 -5.68 -3.06
N LEU A 5 8.68 -6.47 -3.13
CA LEU A 5 7.73 -6.61 -2.02
C LEU A 5 8.42 -7.13 -0.75
N ASN A 6 9.29 -8.14 -0.89
CA ASN A 6 10.06 -8.66 0.23
C ASN A 6 11.00 -7.59 0.82
N TYR A 7 11.69 -6.79 -0.01
CA TYR A 7 12.52 -5.68 0.48
C TYR A 7 11.71 -4.61 1.22
N VAL A 8 10.48 -4.32 0.80
CA VAL A 8 9.60 -3.39 1.52
C VAL A 8 9.13 -3.98 2.85
N LYS A 9 8.72 -5.26 2.86
CA LYS A 9 8.33 -5.97 4.09
C LYS A 9 9.45 -5.98 5.14
N THR A 10 10.68 -6.29 4.74
CA THR A 10 11.82 -6.37 5.67
C THR A 10 12.33 -5.00 6.11
N GLY A 11 12.08 -3.94 5.32
CA GLY A 11 12.48 -2.56 5.64
C GLY A 11 11.53 -1.80 6.56
N ILE A 12 10.33 -2.33 6.84
CA ILE A 12 9.30 -1.69 7.66
C ILE A 12 9.10 -2.48 8.98
N PRO A 13 9.67 -2.02 10.12
CA PRO A 13 9.53 -2.66 11.43
C PRO A 13 8.07 -2.71 11.92
N LEU A 14 7.27 -1.73 11.49
CA LEU A 14 5.89 -1.50 11.90
C LEU A 14 4.90 -2.60 11.47
N LEU A 15 5.32 -3.53 10.61
CA LEU A 15 4.53 -4.67 10.18
C LEU A 15 4.88 -5.97 10.93
N GLY A 16 5.64 -5.90 12.03
CA GLY A 16 5.98 -7.09 12.82
C GLY A 16 6.98 -8.05 12.17
N PHE A 17 7.54 -7.70 11.00
CA PHE A 17 8.50 -8.52 10.25
C PHE A 17 9.95 -8.48 10.78
N GLY A 18 10.18 -8.01 12.02
CA GLY A 18 11.51 -8.02 12.64
C GLY A 18 12.54 -7.15 11.90
N GLY A 19 12.21 -5.88 11.64
CA GLY A 19 13.00 -4.94 10.85
C GLY A 19 14.41 -4.69 11.40
N THR A 20 15.35 -5.57 11.07
CA THR A 20 16.81 -5.39 11.17
C THR A 20 17.52 -5.74 9.85
N GLY A 21 16.78 -5.93 8.76
CA GLY A 21 17.29 -6.42 7.47
C GLY A 21 17.57 -5.31 6.43
N VAL A 22 18.46 -5.61 5.47
CA VAL A 22 18.71 -4.81 4.27
C VAL A 22 17.42 -4.79 3.42
N GLY A 23 16.70 -3.67 3.40
CA GLY A 23 15.41 -3.53 2.72
C GLY A 23 15.15 -2.09 2.23
N ILE A 24 14.03 -1.88 1.52
CA ILE A 24 13.57 -0.54 1.18
C ILE A 24 12.91 0.03 2.43
N ALA A 25 13.69 0.78 3.20
CA ALA A 25 13.26 1.44 4.43
C ALA A 25 12.90 2.91 4.15
N SER A 26 11.89 3.42 4.84
CA SER A 26 11.63 4.85 4.96
C SER A 26 11.71 5.23 6.44
N THR A 27 12.61 6.16 6.76
CA THR A 27 12.77 6.71 8.10
C THR A 27 11.53 7.43 8.59
N GLU A 28 10.74 7.96 7.66
CA GLU A 28 9.47 8.63 7.89
C GLU A 28 8.43 7.60 8.37
N VAL A 29 8.27 6.48 7.64
CA VAL A 29 7.39 5.37 8.06
C VAL A 29 7.79 4.81 9.43
N GLN A 30 9.10 4.70 9.69
CA GLN A 30 9.62 4.13 10.93
C GLN A 30 9.37 4.99 12.18
N ASN A 31 9.24 6.31 12.03
CA ASN A 31 9.13 7.25 13.13
C ASN A 31 7.69 7.82 13.31
N GLN A 32 6.68 7.23 12.66
CA GLN A 32 5.30 7.72 12.73
C GLN A 32 4.55 7.24 13.98
N THR A 33 3.85 8.16 14.65
CA THR A 33 2.91 7.85 15.74
C THR A 33 1.74 8.86 15.70
N PRO A 34 0.51 8.44 15.39
CA PRO A 34 0.10 7.10 14.94
C PRO A 34 0.65 6.77 13.55
N ALA A 35 0.69 5.48 13.23
CA ALA A 35 1.20 4.94 11.98
C ALA A 35 0.24 5.22 10.80
N GLY A 36 0.14 6.46 10.33
CA GLY A 36 -0.77 6.85 9.25
C GLY A 36 -0.28 6.50 7.85
N THR A 37 1.04 6.41 7.65
CA THR A 37 1.67 6.22 6.33
C THR A 37 2.47 4.93 6.22
N MET A 38 2.69 4.47 4.98
CA MET A 38 3.60 3.38 4.66
C MET A 38 4.02 3.39 3.17
N LEU A 39 4.82 2.40 2.76
CA LEU A 39 5.10 2.15 1.35
C LEU A 39 4.03 1.22 0.77
N GLY A 40 3.19 1.77 -0.11
CA GLY A 40 2.26 1.00 -0.95
C GLY A 40 2.99 0.42 -2.16
N VAL A 41 2.78 -0.87 -2.45
CA VAL A 41 3.43 -1.61 -3.53
C VAL A 41 2.39 -2.30 -4.40
N ILE A 42 2.37 -1.99 -5.69
CA ILE A 42 1.46 -2.58 -6.67
C ILE A 42 2.25 -3.26 -7.78
N ASP A 43 1.88 -4.50 -8.10
CA ASP A 43 2.26 -5.12 -9.37
C ASP A 43 1.23 -4.72 -10.44
N GLY A 44 1.69 -4.04 -11.49
CA GLY A 44 0.83 -3.70 -12.60
C GLY A 44 0.27 -4.91 -13.34
N ALA A 45 0.98 -6.04 -13.30
CA ALA A 45 0.52 -7.28 -13.92
C ALA A 45 -0.69 -7.87 -13.19
N THR A 46 -0.74 -7.79 -11.86
CA THR A 46 -1.84 -8.37 -11.05
C THR A 46 -3.09 -7.52 -11.08
N THR A 47 -2.94 -6.22 -11.36
CA THR A 47 -4.06 -5.28 -11.46
C THR A 47 -4.52 -5.07 -12.90
N GLY A 48 -3.88 -5.67 -13.91
CA GLY A 48 -4.22 -5.39 -15.31
C GLY A 48 -3.89 -3.95 -15.73
N GLY A 49 -2.92 -3.31 -15.07
CA GLY A 49 -2.43 -1.96 -15.40
C GLY A 49 -3.43 -0.85 -15.06
N GLN A 50 -4.30 -1.06 -14.06
CA GLN A 50 -5.32 -0.08 -13.66
C GLN A 50 -4.71 1.23 -13.12
N VAL A 51 -3.51 1.18 -12.53
CA VAL A 51 -2.79 2.37 -12.10
C VAL A 51 -1.94 2.89 -13.26
N THR A 52 -2.38 4.00 -13.86
CA THR A 52 -1.79 4.59 -15.08
C THR A 52 -1.00 5.87 -14.83
N SER A 53 -1.07 6.42 -13.62
CA SER A 53 -0.27 7.55 -13.19
C SER A 53 0.16 7.41 -11.74
N LEU A 54 1.30 8.01 -11.40
CA LEU A 54 1.82 8.06 -10.05
C LEU A 54 2.40 9.45 -9.79
N SER A 55 1.87 10.17 -8.80
CA SER A 55 2.33 11.51 -8.41
C SER A 55 2.43 12.51 -9.57
N GLY A 56 1.45 12.47 -10.50
CA GLY A 56 1.39 13.37 -11.66
C GLY A 56 2.19 12.90 -12.89
N TYR A 57 2.92 11.78 -12.80
CA TYR A 57 3.62 11.19 -13.93
C TYR A 57 2.82 10.04 -14.54
N THR A 58 2.64 10.06 -15.86
CA THR A 58 2.06 8.93 -16.60
C THR A 58 3.02 7.74 -16.59
N ILE A 59 2.51 6.56 -16.28
CA ILE A 59 3.29 5.31 -16.31
C ILE A 59 3.29 4.78 -17.75
N PRO A 60 4.47 4.68 -18.42
CA PRO A 60 4.51 4.31 -19.84
C PRO A 60 4.06 2.87 -20.12
N ASN A 61 4.33 1.94 -19.21
CA ASN A 61 4.00 0.52 -19.36
C ASN A 61 3.38 -0.03 -18.06
N PRO A 62 2.13 0.32 -17.75
CA PRO A 62 1.53 0.01 -16.44
C PRO A 62 1.46 -1.49 -16.19
N LEU A 63 1.15 -2.31 -17.20
CA LEU A 63 1.08 -3.77 -17.08
C LEU A 63 2.38 -4.48 -16.66
N THR A 64 3.54 -3.87 -16.91
CA THR A 64 4.86 -4.47 -16.61
C THR A 64 5.63 -3.70 -15.55
N SER A 65 5.00 -2.70 -14.94
CA SER A 65 5.60 -1.85 -13.92
C SER A 65 5.31 -2.39 -12.52
N VAL A 66 6.30 -2.26 -11.63
CA VAL A 66 6.07 -2.36 -10.18
C VAL A 66 6.10 -0.95 -9.62
N LEU A 67 5.00 -0.54 -8.98
CA LEU A 67 4.83 0.79 -8.42
C LEU A 67 5.09 0.73 -6.93
N VAL A 68 5.88 1.69 -6.43
CA VAL A 68 6.14 1.87 -5.00
C VAL A 68 5.95 3.35 -4.67
N LYS A 69 5.14 3.64 -3.65
CA LYS A 69 4.88 5.02 -3.22
C LYS A 69 4.81 5.11 -1.70
N TYR A 70 5.46 6.12 -1.14
CA TYR A 70 5.17 6.57 0.22
C TYR A 70 3.82 7.27 0.23
N THR A 71 2.85 6.67 0.92
CA THR A 71 1.47 7.13 0.92
C THR A 71 0.76 6.77 2.23
N TRP A 72 -0.50 7.17 2.35
CA TRP A 72 -1.35 6.81 3.48
C TRP A 72 -1.65 5.31 3.49
N ARG A 73 -1.72 4.73 4.69
CA ARG A 73 -2.25 3.38 4.86
C ARG A 73 -3.68 3.33 4.32
N GLY A 74 -3.91 2.49 3.32
CA GLY A 74 -5.21 2.41 2.66
C GLY A 74 -5.40 3.29 1.43
N ASP A 75 -4.38 4.03 0.95
CA ASP A 75 -4.39 4.59 -0.42
C ASP A 75 -4.09 3.45 -1.42
N THR A 76 -5.05 2.53 -1.56
CA THR A 76 -4.94 1.27 -2.31
C THR A 76 -4.64 1.50 -3.80
N ASN A 77 -5.09 2.61 -4.37
CA ASN A 77 -4.83 2.96 -5.77
C ASN A 77 -3.67 3.96 -5.97
N LEU A 78 -2.94 4.30 -4.91
CA LEU A 78 -1.80 5.24 -4.91
C LEU A 78 -2.16 6.65 -5.40
N SER A 79 -3.41 7.09 -5.25
CA SER A 79 -3.90 8.42 -5.62
C SER A 79 -3.34 9.54 -4.74
N GLY A 80 -2.92 9.22 -3.51
CA GLY A 80 -2.43 10.16 -2.50
C GLY A 80 -3.48 10.53 -1.44
N ASN A 81 -4.68 9.95 -1.50
CA ASN A 81 -5.72 10.15 -0.50
C ASN A 81 -6.46 8.82 -0.28
N VAL A 82 -6.80 8.51 0.97
CA VAL A 82 -7.71 7.43 1.33
C VAL A 82 -9.14 7.92 1.20
N ASN A 83 -9.97 7.28 0.39
CA ASN A 83 -11.37 7.65 0.23
C ASN A 83 -12.25 6.45 -0.12
N GLY A 84 -13.53 6.67 -0.46
CA GLY A 84 -14.47 5.59 -0.76
C GLY A 84 -14.05 4.66 -1.91
N SER A 85 -13.22 5.13 -2.85
CA SER A 85 -12.67 4.27 -3.91
C SER A 85 -11.72 3.21 -3.36
N ASP A 86 -10.98 3.52 -2.30
CA ASP A 86 -10.07 2.58 -1.66
C ASP A 86 -10.82 1.51 -0.88
N TYR A 87 -11.88 1.90 -0.17
CA TYR A 87 -12.77 0.94 0.49
C TYR A 87 -13.45 0.03 -0.55
N ALA A 88 -13.89 0.55 -1.68
CA ALA A 88 -14.50 -0.27 -2.74
C ALA A 88 -13.51 -1.31 -3.33
N LEU A 89 -12.23 -0.94 -3.44
CA LEU A 89 -11.17 -1.85 -3.84
C LEU A 89 -10.89 -2.91 -2.76
N ALA A 90 -10.86 -2.52 -1.49
CA ALA A 90 -10.76 -3.45 -0.37
C ALA A 90 -11.94 -4.42 -0.31
N ASP A 91 -13.17 -3.96 -0.52
CA ASP A 91 -14.39 -4.79 -0.57
C ASP A 91 -14.33 -5.82 -1.71
N THR A 92 -13.79 -5.39 -2.87
CA THR A 92 -13.54 -6.28 -4.01
C THR A 92 -12.57 -7.39 -3.62
N GLY A 93 -11.47 -7.04 -2.96
CA GLY A 93 -10.48 -7.99 -2.47
C GLY A 93 -11.02 -8.94 -1.40
N PHE A 94 -11.75 -8.41 -0.41
CA PHE A 94 -12.42 -9.17 0.64
C PHE A 94 -13.40 -10.20 0.06
N SER A 95 -14.08 -9.85 -1.03
CA SER A 95 -15.00 -10.75 -1.76
C SER A 95 -14.30 -11.75 -2.68
N GLY A 96 -12.96 -11.78 -2.70
CA GLY A 96 -12.15 -12.69 -3.52
C GLY A 96 -11.86 -12.20 -4.95
N GLY A 97 -12.12 -10.93 -5.25
CA GLY A 97 -11.90 -10.32 -6.57
C GLY A 97 -10.44 -9.95 -6.88
N GLY A 98 -9.53 -10.08 -5.91
CA GLY A 98 -8.11 -9.78 -6.08
C GLY A 98 -7.33 -9.91 -4.77
N ALA A 99 -6.02 -9.66 -4.82
CA ALA A 99 -5.12 -9.76 -3.68
C ALA A 99 -4.01 -8.71 -3.72
N GLY A 100 -3.40 -8.42 -2.57
CA GLY A 100 -2.34 -7.43 -2.42
C GLY A 100 -2.87 -6.01 -2.18
N TRP A 101 -1.95 -5.05 -2.10
CA TRP A 101 -2.22 -3.66 -1.72
C TRP A 101 -3.41 -3.03 -2.46
N TYR A 102 -3.45 -3.20 -3.78
CA TYR A 102 -4.51 -2.61 -4.62
C TYR A 102 -5.91 -3.11 -4.27
N TYR A 103 -6.00 -4.30 -3.66
CA TYR A 103 -7.26 -4.92 -3.25
C TYR A 103 -7.43 -4.92 -1.73
N GLY A 104 -6.68 -4.09 -1.00
CA GLY A 104 -6.87 -3.87 0.43
C GLY A 104 -6.01 -4.69 1.38
N ASP A 105 -5.05 -5.49 0.92
CA ASP A 105 -4.05 -6.14 1.80
C ASP A 105 -2.95 -5.13 2.15
N VAL A 106 -3.23 -4.27 3.13
CA VAL A 106 -2.40 -3.11 3.49
C VAL A 106 -1.37 -3.41 4.58
N ASN A 107 -1.43 -4.59 5.18
CA ASN A 107 -0.38 -5.09 6.07
C ASN A 107 0.55 -6.12 5.38
N TYR A 108 0.20 -6.53 4.15
CA TYR A 108 0.89 -7.52 3.33
C TYR A 108 0.98 -8.92 3.97
N ASP A 109 0.02 -9.29 4.82
CA ASP A 109 -0.05 -10.63 5.41
C ASP A 109 -0.69 -11.67 4.46
N GLY A 110 -1.23 -11.22 3.33
CA GLY A 110 -1.83 -12.06 2.29
C GLY A 110 -3.31 -12.36 2.50
N THR A 111 -3.94 -11.80 3.53
CA THR A 111 -5.36 -11.96 3.84
C THR A 111 -6.03 -10.60 3.98
N ILE A 112 -7.07 -10.35 3.20
CA ILE A 112 -7.85 -9.11 3.31
C ILE A 112 -8.95 -9.33 4.35
N ASN A 113 -8.87 -8.67 5.50
CA ASN A 113 -9.82 -8.82 6.60
C ASN A 113 -9.98 -7.54 7.43
N GLY A 114 -10.75 -7.60 8.53
CA GLY A 114 -11.01 -6.44 9.37
C GLY A 114 -9.76 -5.73 9.94
N SER A 115 -8.63 -6.43 10.04
CA SER A 115 -7.35 -5.84 10.44
C SER A 115 -6.84 -4.85 9.39
N ASP A 116 -7.04 -5.13 8.10
CA ASP A 116 -6.71 -4.19 7.02
C ASP A 116 -7.61 -2.97 7.07
N TYR A 117 -8.93 -3.16 7.24
CA TYR A 117 -9.87 -2.04 7.33
C TYR A 117 -9.52 -1.10 8.51
N ALA A 118 -9.12 -1.64 9.66
CA ALA A 118 -8.67 -0.81 10.79
C ALA A 118 -7.42 0.03 10.44
N LEU A 119 -6.54 -0.49 9.58
CA LEU A 119 -5.36 0.24 9.10
C LEU A 119 -5.73 1.29 8.03
N ILE A 120 -6.71 0.99 7.16
CA ILE A 120 -7.29 1.95 6.22
C ILE A 120 -7.94 3.11 6.99
N ASP A 121 -8.73 2.82 8.02
CA ASP A 121 -9.35 3.83 8.89
C ASP A 121 -8.30 4.72 9.57
N THR A 122 -7.19 4.11 10.00
CA THR A 122 -6.05 4.84 10.57
C THR A 122 -5.46 5.82 9.56
N GLY A 123 -5.23 5.39 8.31
CA GLY A 123 -4.77 6.29 7.25
C GLY A 123 -5.79 7.37 6.90
N PHE A 124 -7.08 7.01 6.80
CA PHE A 124 -8.16 7.95 6.52
C PHE A 124 -8.27 9.05 7.58
N SER A 125 -8.11 8.71 8.86
CA SER A 125 -8.12 9.69 9.95
C SER A 125 -6.87 10.57 9.96
N SER A 126 -5.72 10.04 9.54
CA SER A 126 -4.43 10.74 9.57
C SER A 126 -4.20 11.66 8.39
N GLN A 127 -4.82 11.38 7.23
CA GLN A 127 -4.50 12.01 5.95
C GLN A 127 -4.78 13.51 5.84
N ASN A 128 -5.54 14.07 6.79
CA ASN A 128 -5.78 15.50 6.88
C ASN A 128 -4.57 16.27 7.43
N THR A 129 -3.51 15.56 7.79
CA THR A 129 -2.19 16.10 8.11
C THR A 129 -1.35 16.13 6.83
N ILE A 130 -0.66 17.23 6.52
CA ILE A 130 0.15 17.32 5.29
C ILE A 130 1.32 16.32 5.35
N LEU A 131 1.59 15.65 4.21
CA LEU A 131 2.76 14.78 3.98
C LEU A 131 4.04 15.57 3.74
#